data_AF-A0A7J6R849-F1
#
_entry.id   AF-A0A7J6R849-F1
#
_cell.length_a   1.000
_cell.length_b   1.000
_cell.length_c   1.000
_cell.angle_alpha   90.00
_cell.angle_beta   90.00
_cell.angle_gamma   90.00
#
_symmetry.space_group_name_H-M   'P 1'
#
loop_
_entity.id
_entity.type
_entity.pdbx_description
1 polymer ?
#
loop_
_entity_poly.entity_id
_entity_poly.type
_entity_poly.pdbx_seq_one_letter_code
_entity_poly.pdbx_strand_id
1 'polypeptide(L)'
;LRWDDLAIAVKQQQRAGHPLATHIRQLSLDSNRISIVLEKPAGDDDDDGDDATTVEVWLDLSRTAQANVALLHDQRKGMQEKVKKTEGQMAKAVKMAEKKLKGKAAGNETAALGGAEKQLLAKRRKKFWFQKFFWFISSDRLLVLAGRDAQQNELLWRRYLSPTDIYVHADLAGAATVVIKMPKGGIEPPQ
;
A
#
# COMPACT_ATOMS: atom_id res chain seq x y z
N LEU A 1 -1.18 -4.49 -52.87
CA LEU A 1 -2.46 -4.10 -52.25
C LEU A 1 -2.14 -3.18 -51.08
N ARG A 2 -2.74 -1.98 -51.04
CA ARG A 2 -2.66 -1.11 -49.86
C ARG A 2 -3.63 -1.63 -48.80
N TRP A 3 -3.35 -1.38 -47.53
CA TRP A 3 -4.24 -1.79 -46.44
C TRP A 3 -5.66 -1.20 -46.57
N ASP A 4 -5.75 -0.02 -47.18
CA ASP A 4 -7.02 0.64 -47.51
C ASP A 4 -7.87 -0.17 -48.49
N ASP A 5 -7.26 -0.85 -49.47
CA ASP A 5 -7.95 -1.65 -50.47
C ASP A 5 -8.64 -2.86 -49.82
N LEU A 6 -8.02 -3.44 -48.79
CA LEU A 6 -8.58 -4.57 -48.03
C LEU A 6 -9.75 -4.12 -47.15
N ALA A 7 -9.67 -2.94 -46.53
CA ALA A 7 -10.78 -2.38 -45.78
C ALA A 7 -11.99 -2.08 -46.68
N ILE A 8 -11.75 -1.59 -47.90
CA ILE A 8 -12.80 -1.36 -48.91
C ILE A 8 -13.41 -2.69 -49.36
N ALA A 9 -12.58 -3.69 -49.66
CA ALA A 9 -13.04 -5.01 -50.10
C ALA A 9 -13.90 -5.71 -49.04
N VAL A 10 -13.50 -5.66 -47.76
CA VAL A 10 -14.29 -6.24 -46.66
C VAL A 10 -15.64 -5.55 -46.52
N LYS A 11 -15.70 -4.21 -46.64
CA LYS A 11 -16.98 -3.48 -46.62
C LYS A 11 -17.89 -3.83 -47.81
N GLN A 12 -17.34 -4.02 -48.99
CA GLN A 12 -18.10 -4.48 -50.16
C GLN A 12 -18.67 -5.88 -49.92
N GLN A 13 -17.86 -6.76 -49.36
CA GLN A 13 -18.23 -8.15 -49.09
C GLN A 13 -19.25 -8.28 -47.95
N GLN A 14 -19.23 -7.36 -46.98
CA GLN A 14 -20.28 -7.20 -45.96
C GLN A 14 -21.61 -6.77 -46.60
N ARG A 15 -21.59 -5.81 -47.53
CA ARG A 15 -22.80 -5.40 -48.27
C ARG A 15 -23.36 -6.51 -49.14
N ALA A 16 -22.50 -7.39 -49.66
CA ALA A 16 -22.89 -8.58 -50.40
C ALA A 16 -23.44 -9.71 -49.50
N GLY A 17 -23.45 -9.55 -48.17
CA GLY A 17 -24.00 -10.53 -47.23
C GLY A 17 -23.13 -11.76 -47.00
N HIS A 18 -21.81 -11.66 -47.22
CA HIS A 18 -20.93 -12.81 -47.04
C HIS A 18 -20.82 -13.23 -45.57
N PRO A 19 -21.02 -14.51 -45.23
CA PRO A 19 -21.18 -14.98 -43.85
C PRO A 19 -19.99 -14.62 -42.95
N LEU A 20 -18.75 -14.75 -43.43
CA LEU A 20 -17.57 -14.43 -42.64
C LEU A 20 -17.28 -12.92 -42.56
N ALA A 21 -17.61 -12.16 -43.60
CA ALA A 21 -17.28 -10.75 -43.65
C ALA A 21 -18.17 -9.95 -42.68
N THR A 22 -19.42 -10.40 -42.50
CA THR A 22 -20.39 -9.83 -41.56
C THR A 22 -19.92 -9.88 -40.10
N HIS A 23 -19.11 -10.88 -39.73
CA HIS A 23 -18.60 -11.02 -38.37
C HIS A 23 -17.39 -10.09 -38.09
N ILE A 24 -16.77 -9.52 -39.12
CA ILE A 24 -15.61 -8.62 -38.98
C ILE A 24 -16.10 -7.22 -38.63
N ARG A 25 -15.78 -6.73 -37.43
CA ARG A 25 -16.19 -5.39 -36.99
C ARG A 25 -15.12 -4.34 -37.26
N GLN A 26 -13.85 -4.66 -36.98
CA GLN A 26 -12.74 -3.73 -37.18
C GLN A 26 -11.47 -4.43 -37.65
N LEU A 27 -10.75 -3.79 -38.57
CA LEU A 27 -9.44 -4.21 -39.05
C LEU A 27 -8.38 -3.24 -38.52
N SER A 28 -7.39 -3.73 -37.79
CA SER A 28 -6.19 -2.98 -37.38
C SER A 28 -4.96 -3.68 -37.95
N LEU A 29 -4.76 -3.48 -39.24
CA LEU A 29 -3.75 -4.20 -40.02
C LEU A 29 -2.32 -3.74 -39.68
N ASP A 30 -2.15 -2.51 -39.16
CA ASP A 30 -0.87 -2.02 -38.65
C ASP A 30 -0.36 -2.82 -37.45
N SER A 31 -1.28 -3.35 -36.64
CA SER A 31 -0.97 -4.22 -35.49
C SER A 31 -1.23 -5.70 -35.76
N ASN A 32 -1.55 -6.03 -37.01
CA ASN A 32 -1.92 -7.38 -37.45
C ASN A 32 -3.08 -8.00 -36.64
N ARG A 33 -4.04 -7.17 -36.24
CA ARG A 33 -5.20 -7.57 -35.43
C ARG A 33 -6.53 -7.27 -36.11
N ILE A 34 -7.51 -8.09 -35.80
CA ILE A 34 -8.89 -7.96 -36.26
C ILE A 34 -9.83 -8.13 -35.07
N SER A 35 -10.90 -7.34 -35.01
CA SER A 35 -12.00 -7.59 -34.09
C SER A 35 -13.13 -8.29 -34.83
N ILE A 36 -13.59 -9.40 -34.25
CA ILE A 36 -14.74 -10.14 -34.74
C ILE A 36 -15.83 -10.17 -33.68
N VAL A 37 -17.08 -10.19 -34.11
CA VAL A 37 -18.23 -10.40 -33.25
C VAL A 37 -18.57 -11.88 -33.28
N LEU A 38 -18.72 -12.49 -32.11
CA LEU A 38 -19.11 -13.89 -31.95
C LEU A 38 -20.38 -13.98 -31.12
N GLU A 39 -21.25 -14.92 -31.45
CA GLU A 39 -22.43 -15.21 -30.64
C GLU A 39 -22.03 -15.99 -29.38
N LYS A 40 -22.62 -15.62 -28.24
CA LYS A 40 -22.43 -16.32 -26.98
C LYS A 40 -23.12 -17.69 -27.06
N PRO A 41 -22.46 -18.80 -26.71
CA PRO A 41 -23.12 -20.10 -26.68
C PRO A 41 -24.24 -20.10 -25.62
N ALA A 42 -25.42 -20.60 -25.99
CA ALA A 42 -26.54 -20.74 -25.08
C ALA A 42 -26.18 -21.76 -23.98
N GLY A 43 -26.01 -21.32 -22.74
CA GLY A 43 -25.67 -22.17 -21.59
C GLY A 43 -24.41 -21.76 -20.81
N ASP A 44 -23.79 -20.62 -21.11
CA ASP A 44 -22.77 -20.04 -20.24
C ASP A 44 -23.47 -19.24 -19.11
N ASP A 45 -23.92 -19.99 -18.09
CA ASP A 45 -24.69 -19.51 -16.91
C ASP A 45 -23.83 -18.68 -15.91
N ASP A 46 -22.56 -18.43 -16.22
CA ASP A 46 -21.61 -17.66 -15.40
C ASP A 46 -21.82 -16.12 -15.48
N ASP A 47 -23.01 -15.65 -15.90
CA ASP A 47 -23.23 -14.25 -16.24
C ASP A 47 -23.91 -13.43 -15.14
N ASP A 48 -23.11 -12.57 -14.50
CA ASP A 48 -23.51 -11.50 -13.58
C ASP A 48 -24.09 -10.27 -14.34
N GLY A 49 -25.03 -10.47 -15.27
CA GLY A 49 -26.00 -9.44 -15.66
C GLY A 49 -25.77 -8.64 -16.95
N ASP A 50 -25.17 -9.22 -17.99
CA ASP A 50 -25.11 -8.61 -19.33
C ASP A 50 -25.86 -9.48 -20.36
N ASP A 51 -27.08 -9.06 -20.74
CA ASP A 51 -27.97 -9.72 -21.71
C ASP A 51 -27.46 -9.65 -23.17
N ALA A 52 -26.19 -9.30 -23.36
CA ALA A 52 -25.55 -9.22 -24.65
C ALA A 52 -25.32 -10.63 -25.22
N THR A 53 -26.10 -11.00 -26.23
CA THR A 53 -25.98 -12.27 -26.96
C THR A 53 -24.74 -12.35 -27.84
N THR A 54 -23.98 -11.26 -27.97
CA THR A 54 -22.78 -11.17 -28.83
C THR A 54 -21.60 -10.54 -28.10
N VAL A 55 -20.41 -11.07 -28.37
CA VAL A 55 -19.15 -10.66 -27.75
C VAL A 55 -18.17 -10.24 -28.84
N GLU A 56 -17.52 -9.09 -28.65
CA GLU A 56 -16.43 -8.65 -29.51
C GLU A 56 -15.09 -9.22 -29.02
N VAL A 57 -14.39 -9.92 -29.91
CA VAL A 57 -13.11 -10.58 -29.62
C VAL A 57 -12.04 -10.07 -30.57
N TRP A 58 -10.91 -9.65 -30.00
CA TRP A 58 -9.71 -9.27 -30.74
C TRP A 58 -8.83 -10.50 -31.01
N LEU A 59 -8.49 -10.71 -32.27
CA LEU A 59 -7.64 -11.80 -32.74
C LEU A 59 -6.38 -11.25 -33.40
N ASP A 60 -5.27 -11.93 -33.18
CA ASP A 60 -4.02 -11.70 -33.89
C ASP A 60 -3.98 -12.61 -35.12
N LEU A 61 -3.82 -12.02 -36.31
CA LEU A 61 -3.82 -12.73 -37.59
C LEU A 61 -2.56 -13.58 -37.79
N SER A 62 -1.48 -13.33 -37.03
CA SER A 62 -0.24 -14.12 -37.12
C SER A 62 -0.33 -15.45 -36.37
N ARG A 63 -1.38 -15.62 -35.56
CA ARG A 63 -1.56 -16.77 -34.67
C ARG A 63 -2.69 -17.66 -35.16
N THR A 64 -2.60 -18.94 -34.81
CA THR A 64 -3.70 -19.87 -35.03
C THR A 64 -4.88 -19.54 -34.10
N ALA A 65 -6.08 -19.98 -34.48
CA ALA A 65 -7.28 -19.80 -33.65
C ALA A 65 -7.09 -20.35 -32.23
N GLN A 66 -6.52 -21.55 -32.10
CA GLN A 66 -6.23 -22.18 -30.82
C GLN A 66 -5.23 -21.38 -29.98
N ALA A 67 -4.21 -20.80 -30.60
CA ALA A 67 -3.23 -19.98 -29.89
C ALA A 67 -3.82 -18.65 -29.39
N ASN A 68 -4.73 -18.03 -30.15
CA ASN A 68 -5.47 -16.85 -29.69
C ASN A 68 -6.40 -17.18 -28.51
N VAL A 69 -7.09 -18.32 -28.57
CA VAL A 69 -7.94 -18.82 -27.47
C VAL A 69 -7.10 -19.07 -26.20
N ALA A 70 -5.99 -19.78 -26.31
CA ALA A 70 -5.10 -20.04 -25.17
C ALA A 70 -4.61 -18.75 -24.49
N LEU A 71 -4.20 -17.76 -25.29
CA LEU A 71 -3.79 -16.45 -24.79
C LEU A 71 -4.92 -15.74 -24.03
N LEU A 72 -6.15 -15.77 -24.55
CA LEU A 72 -7.30 -15.15 -23.88
C LEU A 72 -7.63 -15.85 -22.55
N HIS A 73 -7.52 -17.18 -22.50
CA HIS A 73 -7.69 -17.94 -21.25
C HIS A 73 -6.62 -17.59 -20.21
N ASP A 74 -5.36 -17.50 -20.62
CA ASP A 74 -4.26 -17.10 -19.73
C ASP A 74 -4.45 -15.67 -19.21
N GLN A 75 -4.89 -14.75 -20.06
CA GLN A 75 -5.24 -13.39 -19.67
C GLN A 75 -6.41 -13.36 -18.68
N ARG A 76 -7.50 -14.11 -18.93
CA ARG A 76 -8.64 -14.24 -18.02
C ARG A 76 -8.18 -14.71 -16.64
N LYS A 77 -7.36 -15.75 -16.57
CA LYS A 77 -6.82 -16.27 -15.31
C LYS A 77 -5.97 -15.25 -14.57
N GLY A 78 -5.06 -14.58 -15.28
CA GLY A 78 -4.22 -13.52 -14.70
C GLY A 78 -5.02 -12.32 -14.19
N MET A 79 -6.12 -11.95 -14.86
CA MET A 79 -7.03 -10.90 -14.40
C MET A 79 -7.82 -11.34 -13.16
N GLN A 80 -8.35 -12.56 -13.14
CA GLN A 80 -9.08 -13.11 -11.99
C GLN A 80 -8.20 -13.13 -10.71
N GLU A 81 -6.93 -13.50 -10.82
CA GLU A 81 -6.00 -13.46 -9.69
C GLU A 81 -5.76 -12.04 -9.16
N LYS A 82 -5.69 -11.04 -10.05
CA LYS A 82 -5.54 -9.63 -9.67
C LYS A 82 -6.79 -9.10 -8.97
N VAL A 83 -7.98 -9.46 -9.46
CA VAL A 83 -9.26 -9.10 -8.81
C VAL A 83 -9.30 -9.66 -7.40
N LYS A 84 -9.08 -10.97 -7.21
CA LYS A 84 -9.05 -11.61 -5.89
C LYS A 84 -8.05 -10.97 -4.92
N LYS A 85 -6.85 -10.65 -5.41
CA LYS A 85 -5.83 -9.95 -4.61
C LYS A 85 -6.28 -8.55 -4.19
N THR A 86 -6.94 -7.83 -5.10
CA THR A 86 -7.43 -6.46 -4.87
C THR A 86 -8.57 -6.46 -3.84
N GLU A 87 -9.54 -7.37 -3.98
CA GLU A 87 -10.62 -7.56 -3.02
C GLU A 87 -10.11 -7.88 -1.62
N GLY A 88 -9.14 -8.79 -1.52
CA GLY A 88 -8.52 -9.15 -0.25
C GLY A 88 -7.78 -7.98 0.42
N GLN A 89 -7.17 -7.08 -0.36
CA GLN A 89 -6.56 -5.86 0.16
C GLN A 89 -7.60 -4.81 0.56
N MET A 90 -8.65 -4.64 -0.24
CA MET A 90 -9.76 -3.73 0.07
C MET A 90 -10.47 -4.14 1.36
N ALA A 91 -10.78 -5.43 1.54
CA ALA A 91 -11.40 -5.93 2.77
C ALA A 91 -10.54 -5.64 4.01
N LYS A 92 -9.21 -5.79 3.90
CA LYS A 92 -8.28 -5.44 5.00
C LYS A 92 -8.26 -3.94 5.27
N ALA A 93 -8.28 -3.10 4.22
CA ALA A 93 -8.30 -1.66 4.36
C ALA A 93 -9.59 -1.17 5.04
N VAL A 94 -10.75 -1.69 4.64
CA VAL A 94 -12.05 -1.38 5.24
C VAL A 94 -12.06 -1.80 6.72
N LYS A 95 -11.64 -3.02 7.05
CA LYS A 95 -11.56 -3.48 8.45
C LYS A 95 -10.64 -2.62 9.32
N MET A 96 -9.53 -2.13 8.76
CA MET A 96 -8.62 -1.22 9.45
C MET A 96 -9.22 0.17 9.63
N ALA A 97 -9.96 0.66 8.62
CA ALA A 97 -10.70 1.91 8.71
C ALA A 97 -11.80 1.83 9.79
N GLU A 98 -12.60 0.77 9.80
CA GLU A 98 -13.62 0.51 10.82
C GLU A 98 -13.04 0.45 12.23
N LYS A 99 -11.92 -0.27 12.43
CA LYS A 99 -11.24 -0.30 13.73
C LYS A 99 -10.75 1.08 14.17
N LYS A 100 -10.23 1.89 13.25
CA LYS A 100 -9.81 3.28 13.56
C LYS A 100 -11.01 4.17 13.87
N LEU A 101 -12.14 4.01 13.18
CA LEU A 101 -13.37 4.75 13.45
C LEU A 101 -13.96 4.36 14.82
N LYS A 102 -14.05 3.05 15.13
CA LYS A 102 -14.50 2.57 16.45
C LYS A 102 -13.55 2.98 17.58
N GLY A 103 -12.24 2.93 17.36
CA GLY A 103 -11.25 3.40 18.35
C GLY A 103 -11.32 4.91 18.58
N LYS A 104 -11.68 5.70 17.55
CA LYS A 104 -11.96 7.13 17.70
C LYS A 104 -13.29 7.39 18.40
N ALA A 105 -14.33 6.61 18.12
CA ALA A 105 -15.64 6.74 18.77
C ALA A 105 -15.61 6.35 20.26
N ALA A 106 -14.94 5.25 20.62
CA ALA A 106 -14.80 4.79 22.00
C ALA A 106 -13.83 5.66 22.84
N GLY A 107 -12.91 6.39 22.19
CA GLY A 107 -11.98 7.31 22.84
C GLY A 107 -12.46 8.77 22.92
N ASN A 108 -13.63 9.11 22.38
CA ASN A 108 -14.00 10.51 22.13
C ASN A 108 -14.58 11.25 23.33
N GLU A 109 -15.09 10.56 24.36
CA GLU A 109 -15.75 11.28 25.46
C GLU A 109 -14.77 11.73 26.57
N THR A 110 -13.64 11.03 26.75
CA THR A 110 -12.65 11.39 27.79
C THR A 110 -11.32 11.93 27.24
N ALA A 111 -10.99 11.69 25.96
CA ALA A 111 -9.75 12.19 25.36
C ALA A 111 -9.91 13.40 24.43
N ALA A 112 -11.12 13.78 23.99
CA ALA A 112 -11.31 14.88 23.05
C ALA A 112 -11.05 16.26 23.66
N LEU A 113 -11.46 16.49 24.91
CA LEU A 113 -11.26 17.78 25.59
C LEU A 113 -9.76 18.04 25.88
N GLY A 114 -9.01 17.02 26.28
CA GLY A 114 -7.56 17.15 26.51
C GLY A 114 -6.69 16.93 25.26
N GLY A 115 -7.18 16.21 24.25
CA GLY A 115 -6.40 15.78 23.08
C GLY A 115 -6.19 16.89 22.06
N ALA A 116 -7.21 17.73 21.82
CA ALA A 116 -7.10 18.86 20.90
C ALA A 116 -6.15 19.95 21.44
N GLU A 117 -6.27 20.29 22.73
CA GLU A 117 -5.31 21.19 23.41
C GLU A 117 -3.91 20.57 23.46
N LYS A 118 -3.76 19.27 23.80
CA LYS A 118 -2.46 18.58 23.77
C LYS A 118 -1.84 18.58 22.37
N GLN A 119 -2.64 18.46 21.31
CA GLN A 119 -2.15 18.43 19.93
C GLN A 119 -1.77 19.83 19.42
N LEU A 120 -2.52 20.87 19.81
CA LEU A 120 -2.16 22.27 19.59
C LEU A 120 -0.91 22.68 20.38
N LEU A 121 -0.81 22.25 21.64
CA LEU A 121 0.34 22.49 22.52
C LEU A 121 1.58 21.71 22.05
N ALA A 122 1.41 20.50 21.52
CA ALA A 122 2.48 19.71 20.90
C ALA A 122 3.00 20.34 19.61
N LYS A 123 2.16 21.03 18.84
CA LYS A 123 2.60 21.81 17.67
C LYS A 123 3.41 23.06 18.04
N ARG A 124 3.19 23.65 19.22
CA ARG A 124 3.90 24.85 19.68
C ARG A 124 5.19 24.57 20.47
N ARG A 125 5.33 23.41 21.12
CA ARG A 125 6.55 23.10 21.91
C ARG A 125 7.67 22.57 21.03
N LYS A 126 8.83 23.24 21.04
CA LYS A 126 10.09 22.65 20.59
C LYS A 126 10.39 21.46 21.51
N LYS A 127 10.26 20.23 21.00
CA LYS A 127 10.59 19.02 21.75
C LYS A 127 12.08 19.05 22.07
N PHE A 128 12.42 18.91 23.34
CA PHE A 128 13.82 18.75 23.74
C PHE A 128 14.35 17.41 23.22
N TRP A 129 15.64 17.38 22.85
CA TRP A 129 16.28 16.20 22.27
C TRP A 129 16.22 14.96 23.17
N PHE A 130 16.14 15.16 24.50
CA PHE A 130 16.13 14.08 25.49
C PHE A 130 14.75 13.42 25.65
N GLN A 131 13.66 14.03 25.18
CA GLN A 131 12.30 13.47 25.31
C GLN A 131 12.09 12.18 24.51
N LYS A 132 13.02 11.84 23.61
CA LYS A 132 13.03 10.58 22.88
C LYS A 132 13.36 9.36 23.76
N PHE A 133 13.99 9.58 24.91
CA PHE A 133 14.36 8.57 25.90
C PHE A 133 13.33 8.52 27.04
N PHE A 134 13.41 7.54 27.94
CA PHE A 134 12.80 7.69 29.26
C PHE A 134 13.61 8.72 30.03
N TRP A 135 12.93 9.74 30.57
CA TRP A 135 13.59 10.81 31.29
C TRP A 135 12.76 11.24 32.48
N PHE A 136 13.45 11.64 33.54
CA PHE A 136 12.85 12.31 34.68
C PHE A 136 13.87 13.26 35.31
N ILE A 137 13.38 14.17 36.15
CA ILE A 137 14.21 15.06 36.95
C ILE A 137 14.24 14.48 38.36
N SER A 138 15.43 14.22 38.91
CA SER A 138 15.58 13.73 40.28
C SER A 138 15.26 14.83 41.30
N SER A 139 15.17 14.46 42.59
CA SER A 139 15.04 15.41 43.71
C SER A 139 16.11 16.50 43.68
N ASP A 140 17.33 16.13 43.29
CA ASP A 140 18.50 17.02 43.23
C ASP A 140 18.54 17.85 41.93
N ARG A 141 17.41 17.89 41.21
CA ARG A 141 17.24 18.60 39.93
C ARG A 141 18.22 18.16 38.84
N LEU A 142 18.68 16.91 38.90
CA LEU A 142 19.53 16.30 37.86
C LEU A 142 18.64 15.66 36.79
N LEU A 143 19.08 15.76 35.54
CA LEU A 143 18.38 15.12 34.41
C LEU A 143 18.86 13.67 34.29
N VAL A 144 17.93 12.73 34.50
CA VAL A 144 18.18 11.30 34.37
C VAL A 144 17.58 10.81 33.06
N LEU A 145 18.36 10.03 32.30
CA LEU A 145 18.00 9.48 30.99
C LEU A 145 18.15 7.97 31.00
N ALA A 146 17.19 7.24 30.48
CA ALA A 146 17.24 5.79 30.31
C ALA A 146 16.79 5.41 28.90
N GLY A 147 17.48 4.45 28.27
CA GLY A 147 17.06 3.94 26.97
C GLY A 147 15.89 2.95 27.08
N ARG A 148 15.01 2.96 26.07
CA ARG A 148 13.83 2.07 26.02
C ARG A 148 14.10 0.72 25.38
N ASP A 149 15.18 0.65 24.60
CA ASP A 149 15.50 -0.47 23.71
C ASP A 149 17.03 -0.56 23.59
N ALA A 150 17.54 -1.72 23.19
CA ALA A 150 18.97 -1.97 23.05
C ALA A 150 19.66 -0.96 22.12
N GLN A 151 19.00 -0.59 21.01
CA GLN A 151 19.52 0.43 20.10
C GLN A 151 19.55 1.84 20.73
N GLN A 152 18.56 2.17 21.56
CA GLN A 152 18.53 3.45 22.26
C GLN A 152 19.58 3.51 23.38
N ASN A 153 19.80 2.40 24.09
CA ASN A 153 20.87 2.26 25.07
C ASN A 153 22.22 2.54 24.39
N GLU A 154 22.45 1.94 23.23
CA GLU A 154 23.68 2.14 22.47
C GLU A 154 23.88 3.60 22.04
N LEU A 155 22.82 4.22 21.53
CA LEU A 155 22.84 5.63 21.16
C LEU A 155 23.11 6.54 22.36
N LEU A 156 22.58 6.21 23.53
CA LEU A 156 22.71 7.02 24.74
C LEU A 156 24.16 7.05 25.23
N TRP A 157 24.82 5.90 25.33
CA TRP A 157 26.21 5.86 25.80
C TRP A 157 27.21 6.34 24.75
N ARG A 158 27.01 6.03 23.46
CA ARG A 158 27.97 6.43 22.39
C ARG A 158 27.95 7.93 22.10
N ARG A 159 26.76 8.54 22.09
CA ARG A 159 26.59 9.90 21.55
C ARG A 159 26.29 10.95 22.61
N TYR A 160 25.70 10.54 23.73
CA TYR A 160 25.18 11.47 24.73
C TYR A 160 25.84 11.31 26.10
N LEU A 161 26.85 10.47 26.29
CA LEU A 161 27.62 10.41 27.54
C LEU A 161 28.78 11.40 27.48
N SER A 162 28.86 12.31 28.46
CA SER A 162 30.04 13.17 28.66
C SER A 162 30.91 12.60 29.79
N PRO A 163 32.21 12.93 29.86
CA PRO A 163 33.11 12.44 30.93
C PRO A 163 32.69 12.84 32.36
N THR A 164 31.88 13.89 32.50
CA THR A 164 31.36 14.39 33.78
C THR A 164 30.05 13.71 34.21
N ASP A 165 29.47 12.87 33.36
CA ASP A 165 28.16 12.27 33.60
C ASP A 165 28.30 10.89 34.26
N ILE A 166 27.32 10.50 35.06
CA ILE A 166 27.29 9.19 35.73
C ILE A 166 26.56 8.20 34.83
N TYR A 167 27.17 7.03 34.65
CA TYR A 167 26.56 5.88 33.99
C TYR A 167 26.16 4.83 35.04
N VAL A 168 24.93 4.33 34.93
CA VAL A 168 24.37 3.32 35.83
C VAL A 168 23.75 2.19 34.99
N HIS A 169 24.04 0.94 35.36
CA HIS A 169 23.36 -0.24 34.82
C HIS A 169 22.95 -1.17 35.97
N ALA A 170 21.91 -1.96 35.79
CA ALA A 170 21.58 -3.05 36.70
C ALA A 170 22.26 -4.33 36.24
N ASP A 171 22.75 -5.15 37.16
CA ASP A 171 23.40 -6.44 36.88
C ASP A 171 22.35 -7.50 36.50
N LEU A 172 21.66 -7.27 35.38
CA LEU A 172 20.63 -8.13 34.83
C LEU A 172 20.72 -8.10 33.30
N ALA A 173 20.56 -9.26 32.67
CA ALA A 173 20.50 -9.38 31.21
C ALA A 173 19.30 -8.61 30.65
N GLY A 174 19.57 -7.63 29.79
CA GLY A 174 18.54 -6.77 29.19
C GLY A 174 18.14 -5.55 30.03
N ALA A 175 18.88 -5.23 31.10
CA ALA A 175 18.64 -4.02 31.88
C ALA A 175 18.80 -2.73 31.04
N ALA A 176 17.99 -1.72 31.36
CA ALA A 176 18.11 -0.41 30.75
C ALA A 176 19.39 0.30 31.23
N THR A 177 20.09 0.95 30.31
CA THR A 177 21.24 1.81 30.65
C THR A 177 20.74 3.18 31.06
N VAL A 178 21.16 3.66 32.21
CA VAL A 178 20.76 4.96 32.78
C VAL A 178 21.95 5.90 32.81
N VAL A 179 21.76 7.14 32.34
CA VAL A 179 22.78 8.20 32.35
C VAL A 179 22.22 9.39 33.13
N ILE A 180 23.00 9.86 34.11
CA ILE A 180 22.68 11.05 34.90
C ILE A 180 23.54 12.20 34.39
N LYS A 181 22.89 13.24 33.86
CA LYS A 181 23.56 14.44 33.37
C LYS A 181 23.93 15.35 34.52
N MET A 182 25.23 15.61 34.67
CA MET A 182 25.69 16.60 35.63
C MET A 182 25.63 18.01 35.02
N PRO A 183 25.28 19.05 35.82
CA PRO A 183 25.44 20.43 35.39
C PRO A 183 26.92 20.72 35.10
N LYS A 184 27.19 21.58 34.11
CA LYS A 184 28.56 22.01 33.77
C LYS A 184 29.12 22.88 34.90
N GLY A 185 29.66 22.23 35.92
CA GLY A 185 30.17 22.85 37.15
C GLY A 185 30.23 21.79 38.24
N GLY A 186 31.06 20.76 38.02
CA GLY A 186 31.09 19.49 38.74
C GLY A 186 30.90 19.63 40.26
N ILE A 187 30.21 18.66 40.84
CA ILE A 187 30.09 18.54 42.28
C ILE A 187 31.43 18.00 42.77
N GLU A 188 32.28 18.87 43.32
CA GLU A 188 33.40 18.43 44.16
C GLU A 188 32.82 17.75 45.40
N PRO A 189 33.28 16.54 45.76
CA PRO A 189 32.81 15.85 46.94
C PRO A 189 33.24 16.60 48.21
N PRO A 190 32.33 16.93 49.14
CA PRO A 190 32.72 17.43 50.46
C PRO A 190 33.41 16.30 51.25
N GLN A 191 34.58 16.61 51.83
CA GLN A 191 35.18 15.84 52.92
C GLN A 191 34.39 16.03 54.22
#